data_AF-A0A6N6MHF9-F1
#
_entry.id   AF-A0A6N6MHF9-F1
#
_cell.length_a   1.000
_cell.length_b   1.000
_cell.length_c   1.000
_cell.angle_alpha   90.00
_cell.angle_beta   90.00
_cell.angle_gamma   90.00
#
_symmetry.space_group_name_H-M   'P 1'
#
loop_
_entity.id
_entity.type
_entity.pdbx_description
1 polymer ?
#
loop_
_entity_poly.entity_id
_entity_poly.type
_entity_poly.pdbx_seq_one_letter_code
_entity_poly.pdbx_strand_id
1 'polypeptide(L)'
;MYNNLEINQPEGVSSLENLYKDLLSIKANDLLSSKIIDNLIAKVKVIIEIYRCKPRLPLYDIEKAIIELCKADKSIQGVTVKILFVSKFQNIDTSKLGLIKVNV
;
A
#
# COMPACT_ATOMS: atom_id res chain seq x y z
N MET A 1 -8.07 -7.88 26.27
CA MET A 1 -6.71 -7.42 25.91
C MET A 1 -6.79 -6.87 24.50
N TYR A 2 -6.72 -5.55 24.33
CA TYR A 2 -6.65 -4.94 23.01
C TYR A 2 -5.22 -5.16 22.49
N ASN A 3 -5.08 -6.03 21.50
CA ASN A 3 -3.83 -6.19 20.78
C ASN A 3 -3.44 -4.82 20.22
N ASN A 4 -2.24 -4.36 20.57
CA ASN A 4 -1.58 -3.28 19.87
C ASN A 4 -1.48 -3.70 18.41
N LEU A 5 -2.39 -3.21 17.57
CA LEU A 5 -2.21 -3.19 16.13
C LEU A 5 -1.04 -2.23 15.90
N GLU A 6 0.18 -2.77 15.97
CA GLU A 6 1.33 -2.12 15.34
C GLU A 6 0.87 -1.77 13.94
N ILE A 7 0.79 -0.46 13.68
CA ILE A 7 0.56 0.05 12.33
C ILE A 7 1.83 -0.35 11.60
N ASN A 8 1.84 -1.56 11.03
CA ASN A 8 2.90 -2.05 10.17
C ASN A 8 3.02 -1.01 9.07
N GLN A 9 4.04 -0.15 9.19
CA GLN A 9 4.37 0.76 8.10
C GLN A 9 4.64 -0.13 6.89
N PRO A 10 4.07 0.20 5.73
CA PRO A 10 4.27 -0.62 4.54
C PRO A 10 5.77 -0.81 4.30
N GLU A 11 6.16 -2.04 4.00
CA GLU A 11 7.56 -2.39 3.74
C GLU A 11 8.15 -1.41 2.73
N GLY A 12 9.32 -0.83 3.04
CA GLY A 12 10.01 0.15 2.19
C GLY A 12 9.82 1.62 2.58
N VAL A 13 8.91 1.97 3.50
CA VAL A 13 8.81 3.35 4.02
C VAL A 13 10.09 3.78 4.73
N SER A 14 10.66 2.91 5.57
CA SER A 14 11.92 3.18 6.26
C SER A 14 13.09 3.40 5.29
N SER A 15 13.16 2.62 4.21
CA SER A 15 14.17 2.79 3.16
C SER A 15 14.01 4.12 2.43
N LEU A 16 12.77 4.55 2.14
CA LEU A 16 12.49 5.84 1.53
C LEU A 16 12.80 7.01 2.46
N GLU A 17 12.52 6.88 3.76
CA GLU A 17 12.87 7.88 4.77
C GLU A 17 14.38 8.05 4.93
N ASN A 18 15.15 6.96 4.85
CA ASN A 18 16.61 7.01 4.85
C ASN A 18 17.13 7.71 3.58
N LEU A 19 16.62 7.33 2.40
CA LEU A 19 16.98 8.00 1.14
C LEU A 19 16.66 9.50 1.18
N TYR A 20 15.53 9.89 1.79
CA TYR A 20 15.17 11.30 1.96
C TYR A 20 16.21 12.06 2.82
N LYS A 21 16.67 11.46 3.92
CA LYS A 21 17.72 12.05 4.79
C LYS A 21 19.06 12.17 4.08
N ASP A 22 19.42 11.17 3.28
CA ASP A 22 20.66 11.18 2.49
C ASP A 22 20.62 12.32 1.46
N LEU A 23 19.50 12.48 0.74
CA LEU A 23 19.32 13.57 -0.22
C LEU A 23 19.36 14.96 0.43
N LEU A 24 18.78 15.12 1.62
CA LEU A 24 18.88 16.37 2.39
C LEU A 24 20.32 16.66 2.81
N SER A 25 21.07 15.63 3.20
CA SER A 25 22.47 15.75 3.60
C SER A 25 23.35 16.14 2.42
N ILE A 26 23.11 15.56 1.23
CA ILE A 26 23.79 15.95 -0.02
C ILE A 26 23.49 17.41 -0.36
N LYS A 27 22.22 17.82 -0.27
CA LYS A 27 21.81 19.22 -0.52
C LYS A 27 22.48 20.22 0.44
N ALA A 28 22.63 19.85 1.71
CA ALA A 28 23.25 20.72 2.72
C ALA A 28 24.76 20.89 2.52
N ASN A 29 25.43 19.89 1.96
CA ASN A 29 26.89 19.87 1.80
C ASN A 29 27.37 20.40 0.44
N ASP A 30 26.48 20.60 -0.53
CA ASP A 30 26.82 21.10 -1.86
C ASP A 30 26.03 22.38 -2.18
N LEU A 31 26.68 23.54 -2.06
CA LEU A 31 26.06 24.87 -2.26
C LEU A 31 25.54 25.08 -3.70
N LEU A 32 25.99 24.24 -4.64
CA LEU A 32 25.57 24.24 -6.05
C LEU A 32 24.49 23.21 -6.34
N SER A 33 23.88 22.60 -5.32
CA SER A 33 22.94 21.50 -5.45
C SER A 33 21.86 21.81 -6.49
N SER A 34 21.92 21.04 -7.58
CA SER A 34 21.15 21.27 -8.78
C SER A 34 19.65 21.05 -8.55
N LYS A 35 18.82 21.68 -9.39
CA LYS A 35 17.37 21.47 -9.51
C LYS A 35 16.96 19.99 -9.55
N ILE A 36 17.88 19.08 -9.90
CA ILE A 36 17.68 17.63 -9.90
C ILE A 36 17.52 17.08 -8.47
N ILE A 37 18.35 17.51 -7.51
CA ILE A 37 18.28 17.04 -6.11
C ILE A 37 16.96 17.50 -5.48
N ASP A 38 16.56 18.76 -5.71
CA ASP A 38 15.27 19.27 -5.26
C ASP A 38 14.09 18.48 -5.81
N ASN A 39 14.15 18.13 -7.10
CA ASN A 39 13.13 17.29 -7.73
C ASN A 39 13.09 15.88 -7.13
N LEU A 40 14.24 15.29 -6.79
CA LEU A 40 14.30 13.98 -6.16
C LEU A 40 13.74 14.02 -4.73
N ILE A 41 14.10 15.02 -3.94
CA ILE A 41 13.57 15.24 -2.59
C ILE A 41 12.04 15.37 -2.64
N ALA A 42 11.51 16.17 -3.57
CA ALA A 42 10.07 16.35 -3.74
C ALA A 42 9.36 15.04 -4.09
N LYS A 43 9.90 14.26 -5.04
CA LYS A 43 9.33 12.96 -5.44
C LYS A 43 9.36 11.96 -4.29
N VAL A 44 10.49 11.82 -3.60
CA VAL A 44 10.61 10.90 -2.46
C VAL A 44 9.64 11.28 -1.35
N LYS A 45 9.50 12.58 -1.04
CA LYS A 45 8.53 13.06 -0.05
C LYS A 45 7.09 12.69 -0.43
N VAL A 46 6.69 12.89 -1.68
CA VAL A 46 5.35 12.51 -2.17
C VAL A 46 5.13 11.00 -2.05
N ILE A 47 6.13 10.17 -2.38
CA ILE A 47 6.02 8.72 -2.24
C ILE A 47 5.88 8.34 -0.76
N ILE A 48 6.69 8.90 0.14
CA ILE A 48 6.54 8.67 1.60
C ILE A 48 5.14 9.07 2.07
N GLU A 49 4.61 10.21 1.62
CA GLU A 49 3.25 10.65 1.95
C GLU A 49 2.19 9.69 1.39
N ILE A 50 2.36 9.16 0.18
CA ILE A 50 1.46 8.15 -0.41
C ILE A 50 1.47 6.87 0.42
N TYR A 51 2.64 6.43 0.89
CA TYR A 51 2.76 5.21 1.69
C TYR A 51 2.26 5.42 3.14
N ARG A 52 2.44 6.61 3.72
CA ARG A 52 1.98 6.98 5.07
C ARG A 52 0.48 7.30 5.11
N CYS A 53 -0.06 7.89 4.05
CA CYS A 53 -1.51 7.93 3.85
C CYS A 53 -1.97 6.48 3.71
N LYS A 54 -2.63 5.94 4.74
CA LYS A 54 -3.25 4.61 4.76
C LYS A 54 -3.64 4.20 3.35
N PRO A 55 -2.99 3.17 2.75
CA PRO A 55 -3.32 2.75 1.39
C PRO A 55 -4.82 2.47 1.33
N ARG A 56 -5.45 2.77 0.19
CA ARG A 56 -6.86 2.50 -0.09
C ARG A 56 -7.18 1.01 0.11
N LEU A 57 -7.42 0.62 1.36
CA LEU A 57 -7.40 -0.76 1.85
C LEU A 57 -6.10 -1.52 1.44
N PRO A 58 -5.63 -2.47 2.26
CA PRO A 58 -4.62 -3.42 1.82
C PRO A 58 -5.27 -4.43 0.85
N LEU A 59 -5.82 -3.95 -0.28
CA LEU A 59 -6.56 -4.77 -1.25
C LEU A 59 -5.71 -5.91 -1.76
N TYR A 60 -4.42 -5.67 -1.94
CA TYR A 60 -3.44 -6.67 -2.34
C TYR A 60 -3.28 -7.77 -1.27
N ASP A 61 -3.22 -7.42 0.01
CA ASP A 61 -3.10 -8.41 1.08
C ASP A 61 -4.42 -9.18 1.28
N ILE A 62 -5.56 -8.50 1.13
CA ILE A 62 -6.89 -9.12 1.12
C ILE A 62 -7.02 -10.09 -0.06
N GLU A 63 -6.56 -9.69 -1.24
CA GLU A 63 -6.55 -10.53 -2.44
C GLU A 63 -5.67 -11.77 -2.24
N LYS A 64 -4.45 -11.61 -1.71
CA LYS A 64 -3.58 -12.75 -1.35
C LYS A 64 -4.25 -13.69 -0.36
N ALA A 65 -4.85 -13.16 0.70
CA ALA A 65 -5.52 -13.98 1.71
C ALA A 65 -6.71 -14.76 1.11
N ILE A 66 -7.50 -14.14 0.23
CA ILE A 66 -8.60 -14.79 -0.49
C ILE A 66 -8.06 -15.89 -1.42
N ILE A 67 -6.99 -15.63 -2.16
CA ILE A 67 -6.37 -16.62 -3.06
C ILE A 67 -5.89 -17.83 -2.27
N GLU A 68 -5.21 -17.63 -1.14
CA GLU A 68 -4.72 -18.74 -0.30
C GLU A 68 -5.86 -19.55 0.31
N LEU A 69 -6.93 -18.88 0.78
CA LEU A 69 -8.15 -19.56 1.26
C LEU A 69 -8.79 -20.41 0.14
N CYS A 70 -8.89 -19.88 -1.07
CA CYS A 70 -9.45 -20.61 -2.21
C CYS A 70 -8.55 -21.77 -2.66
N LYS A 71 -7.22 -21.63 -2.61
CA LYS A 71 -6.28 -22.70 -2.95
C LYS A 71 -6.24 -23.82 -1.92
N ALA A 72 -6.53 -23.53 -0.64
CA ALA A 72 -6.60 -24.54 0.40
C ALA A 72 -7.73 -25.55 0.17
N ASP A 73 -8.80 -25.13 -0.50
CA ASP A 73 -9.91 -26.00 -0.89
C ASP A 73 -9.77 -26.44 -2.36
N LYS A 74 -9.32 -27.69 -2.55
CA LYS A 74 -9.13 -28.29 -3.89
C LYS A 74 -10.42 -28.44 -4.70
N SER A 75 -11.60 -28.28 -4.10
CA SER A 75 -12.89 -28.32 -4.80
C SER A 75 -13.24 -27.00 -5.50
N ILE A 76 -12.55 -25.91 -5.14
CA ILE A 76 -12.80 -24.55 -5.60
C ILE A 76 -11.88 -24.26 -6.81
N GLN A 77 -12.21 -24.84 -7.96
CA GLN A 77 -11.49 -24.55 -9.21
C GLN A 77 -12.24 -23.50 -10.05
N GLY A 78 -11.56 -22.41 -10.43
CA GLY A 78 -12.10 -21.40 -11.35
C GLY A 78 -13.16 -20.49 -10.74
N VAL A 79 -13.04 -20.14 -9.45
CA VAL A 79 -14.02 -19.31 -8.74
C VAL A 79 -13.75 -17.82 -8.94
N THR A 80 -14.85 -17.08 -9.09
CA THR A 80 -14.85 -15.62 -9.18
C THR A 80 -15.37 -15.04 -7.87
N VAL A 81 -14.54 -14.28 -7.17
CA VAL A 81 -14.88 -13.63 -5.91
C VAL A 81 -15.18 -12.16 -6.18
N LYS A 82 -16.38 -11.71 -5.78
CA LYS A 82 -16.78 -10.30 -5.82
C LYS A 82 -16.62 -9.70 -4.43
N ILE A 83 -15.78 -8.67 -4.31
CA ILE A 83 -15.60 -7.92 -3.07
C ILE A 83 -16.47 -6.66 -3.15
N LEU A 84 -17.35 -6.51 -2.15
CA LEU A 84 -18.22 -5.35 -2.00
C LEU A 84 -17.74 -4.53 -0.80
N PHE A 85 -17.60 -3.21 -1.00
CA PHE A 85 -17.22 -2.31 0.09
C PHE A 85 -18.47 -1.73 0.75
N VAL A 86 -18.46 -1.75 2.07
CA VAL A 86 -19.53 -1.20 2.87
C VAL A 86 -19.06 0.15 3.42
N SER A 87 -19.85 1.20 3.21
CA SER A 87 -19.59 2.51 3.79
C SER A 87 -19.80 2.49 5.31
N LYS A 88 -19.37 3.56 6.01
CA LYS A 88 -19.60 3.74 7.46
C LYS A 88 -21.08 3.60 7.86
N PHE A 89 -22.01 3.83 6.93
CA PHE A 89 -23.44 3.77 7.14
C PHE A 89 -24.08 2.44 6.70
N GLN A 90 -23.28 1.38 6.56
CA GLN A 90 -23.74 0.05 6.14
C GLN A 90 -24.34 -0.03 4.72
N ASN A 91 -24.33 1.07 3.97
CA ASN A 91 -24.69 1.06 2.56
C ASN A 91 -23.57 0.40 1.76
N ILE A 92 -23.93 -0.60 0.96
CA ILE A 92 -23.05 -1.23 -0.02
C ILE A 92 -22.77 -0.21 -1.12
N ASP A 93 -21.51 0.15 -1.28
CA ASP A 93 -21.06 1.02 -2.36
C ASP A 93 -20.88 0.18 -3.62
N THR A 94 -21.95 0.06 -4.41
CA THR A 94 -21.95 -0.70 -5.68
C THR A 94 -21.07 -0.09 -6.76
N SER A 95 -20.60 1.16 -6.58
CA SER A 95 -19.67 1.83 -7.50
C SER A 95 -18.23 1.32 -7.37
N LYS A 96 -17.90 0.67 -6.24
CA LYS A 96 -16.58 0.09 -5.97
C LYS A 96 -16.70 -1.42 -5.96
N LEU A 97 -16.39 -2.04 -7.10
CA LEU A 97 -16.41 -3.49 -7.26
C LEU A 97 -14.97 -4.00 -7.46
N GLY A 98 -14.52 -4.87 -6.56
CA GLY A 98 -13.30 -5.66 -6.76
C GLY A 98 -13.68 -7.03 -7.33
N LEU A 99 -13.02 -7.45 -8.40
CA LEU A 99 -13.19 -8.78 -8.99
C LEU A 99 -11.86 -9.54 -8.89
N ILE A 100 -11.87 -10.68 -8.22
CA ILE A 100 -10.72 -11.58 -8.16
C ILE A 100 -11.12 -12.88 -8.84
N LYS A 101 -10.35 -13.30 -9.85
CA LYS A 101 -10.48 -14.62 -10.46
C LYS A 101 -9.38 -15.52 -9.91
N VAL A 102 -9.76 -16.54 -9.15
CA VAL A 102 -8.81 -17.52 -8.63
C VAL A 102 -8.81 -18.74 -9.53
N ASN A 103 -7.67 -18.99 -10.16
CA ASN A 103 -7.37 -20.26 -10.82
C ASN A 103 -6.42 -21.03 -9.91
N VAL A 104 -6.85 -22.20 -9.45
CA VAL A 104 -6.03 -23.16 -8.70
C VAL A 104 -5.38 -24.13 -9.68
#